data_AF-A0AAV9ZLC6-F1
#
_entry.id   AF-A0AAV9ZLC6-F1
#
_cell.length_a   1.000
_cell.length_b   1.000
_cell.length_c   1.000
_cell.angle_alpha   90.00
_cell.angle_beta   90.00
_cell.angle_gamma   90.00
#
_symmetry.space_group_name_H-M   'P 1'
#
loop_
_entity.id
_entity.type
_entity.pdbx_description
1 polymer ?
#
loop_
_entity_poly.entity_id
_entity_poly.type
_entity_poly.pdbx_seq_one_letter_code
_entity_poly.pdbx_strand_id
1 'polypeptide(L)'
;MAFDPDLYLTDLSHGFRIFATEDHLTELPAKRYTVPAAEIEPVTISLNSKPSLPTALLGGLLYALQNSSHSTPATIVCPSPLLRSIFVTDRKEYENNPLNPNFRLIKSILAQLLERSAPTQFKVDKLSISTASRSAIALDVSLEIEPDLMFNLPGILLSMGSQRSFTKLIVMWKRKPIRKMTVSNLDRVRCSVSDEFNFCPSDKIIWNSLRSTDISRLTRNFLWRCMHESFRVGMFWDHIPNLEHFGRCVICGVPETLEHIALQCDARGQKTVWNLCERTWKLRYPLWPKLYWGLLLGCALPRFRSSRGSRLRGKERFFTILLSTSLHFIWKLRNERVFEAKNISETEITNRWISILNAALRRDQILTNKARFGSLAKKKGLVLETWSGMLQNEDALPEDWTQSKGVLVGIWPATRKIGVG
;
A
#
# COMPACT_ATOMS: atom_id res chain seq x y z
N MET A 1 -39.66 -6.61 33.31
CA MET A 1 -40.05 -5.47 32.46
C MET A 1 -40.73 -6.07 31.25
N ALA A 2 -41.99 -5.75 30.99
CA ALA A 2 -42.73 -6.30 29.85
C ALA A 2 -42.08 -5.74 28.56
N PHE A 3 -41.50 -6.61 27.74
CA PHE A 3 -41.03 -6.22 26.41
C PHE A 3 -42.26 -5.82 25.60
N ASP A 4 -42.27 -4.58 25.10
CA ASP A 4 -43.21 -4.19 24.05
C ASP A 4 -42.93 -5.11 22.85
N PRO A 5 -43.90 -5.94 22.43
CA PRO A 5 -43.64 -7.00 21.46
C PRO A 5 -43.18 -6.47 20.10
N ASP A 6 -43.37 -5.18 19.77
CA ASP A 6 -43.19 -4.67 18.41
C ASP A 6 -42.31 -3.38 18.35
N LEU A 7 -41.00 -3.50 18.65
CA LEU A 7 -40.06 -2.35 18.65
C LEU A 7 -39.22 -2.20 17.36
N TYR A 8 -38.95 -0.96 16.92
CA TYR A 8 -38.03 -0.64 15.80
C TYR A 8 -36.94 0.36 16.22
N LEU A 9 -35.65 0.06 15.96
CA LEU A 9 -34.51 0.93 16.29
C LEU A 9 -33.90 1.60 15.05
N THR A 10 -33.79 2.94 15.04
CA THR A 10 -33.43 3.71 13.83
C THR A 10 -31.99 4.22 13.75
N ASP A 11 -31.22 4.24 14.84
CA ASP A 11 -29.92 4.93 14.87
C ASP A 11 -28.71 4.10 14.33
N LEU A 12 -28.97 2.90 13.78
CA LEU A 12 -27.95 2.00 13.20
C LEU A 12 -27.95 1.98 11.66
N SER A 13 -28.30 3.11 11.05
CA SER A 13 -28.48 3.36 9.61
C SER A 13 -29.66 2.65 8.94
N HIS A 14 -30.08 1.45 9.38
CA HIS A 14 -31.28 0.76 8.87
C HIS A 14 -31.85 -0.16 9.98
N GLY A 15 -33.12 -0.01 10.35
CA GLY A 15 -33.65 -0.62 11.58
C GLY A 15 -34.04 -2.11 11.52
N PHE A 16 -34.17 -2.71 12.70
CA PHE A 16 -34.52 -4.11 12.95
C PHE A 16 -35.62 -4.25 14.02
N ARG A 17 -36.26 -5.42 14.11
CA ARG A 17 -37.38 -5.71 15.04
C ARG A 17 -37.05 -6.85 16.02
N ILE A 18 -37.66 -6.86 17.21
CA ILE A 18 -37.51 -7.86 18.30
C ILE A 18 -38.90 -8.36 18.74
N PHE A 19 -39.13 -9.68 18.85
CA PHE A 19 -40.38 -10.31 19.36
C PHE A 19 -40.13 -11.61 20.15
N ALA A 20 -41.08 -12.11 20.97
CA ALA A 20 -40.96 -13.37 21.72
C ALA A 20 -41.95 -14.47 21.27
N THR A 21 -41.49 -15.72 21.11
CA THR A 21 -42.28 -16.93 20.76
C THR A 21 -41.61 -18.24 21.23
N GLU A 22 -42.35 -19.32 21.51
CA GLU A 22 -41.80 -20.60 22.02
C GLU A 22 -41.30 -21.58 20.92
N ASP A 23 -40.21 -22.33 21.20
CA ASP A 23 -40.00 -23.77 20.84
C ASP A 23 -38.52 -24.24 20.65
N HIS A 24 -38.28 -25.46 21.15
CA HIS A 24 -37.19 -26.47 21.12
C HIS A 24 -35.82 -26.20 20.44
N LEU A 25 -34.74 -26.59 21.15
CA LEU A 25 -33.41 -25.98 21.05
C LEU A 25 -32.23 -26.97 21.19
N THR A 26 -31.03 -26.53 20.77
CA THR A 26 -29.72 -27.16 21.02
C THR A 26 -28.78 -26.17 21.73
N GLU A 27 -28.03 -26.66 22.71
CA GLU A 27 -27.34 -25.85 23.75
C GLU A 27 -25.90 -25.43 23.41
N LEU A 28 -25.49 -24.29 23.95
CA LEU A 28 -24.09 -23.90 24.11
C LEU A 28 -23.60 -24.31 25.51
N PRO A 29 -22.38 -24.87 25.67
CA PRO A 29 -21.86 -25.18 27.00
C PRO A 29 -21.35 -23.90 27.67
N ALA A 30 -22.07 -23.43 28.69
CA ALA A 30 -21.57 -22.45 29.64
C ALA A 30 -20.66 -23.14 30.68
N LYS A 31 -19.70 -22.38 31.26
CA LYS A 31 -18.90 -22.85 32.40
C LYS A 31 -19.84 -23.34 33.52
N ARG A 32 -19.54 -24.53 34.04
CA ARG A 32 -20.28 -25.26 35.07
C ARG A 32 -20.67 -24.38 36.27
N TYR A 33 -21.92 -23.94 36.27
CA TYR A 33 -22.72 -23.82 37.49
C TYR A 33 -24.10 -24.38 37.16
N THR A 34 -24.39 -25.54 37.73
CA THR A 34 -25.72 -26.16 37.69
C THR A 34 -26.65 -25.34 38.57
N VAL A 35 -27.49 -24.52 37.94
CA VAL A 35 -28.67 -23.97 38.60
C VAL A 35 -29.77 -25.04 38.55
N PRO A 36 -30.49 -25.33 39.66
CA PRO A 36 -31.61 -26.26 39.63
C PRO A 36 -32.68 -25.76 38.64
N ALA A 37 -33.14 -26.65 37.77
CA ALA A 37 -34.23 -26.37 36.84
C ALA A 37 -35.51 -26.09 37.63
N ALA A 38 -35.83 -24.81 37.81
CA ALA A 38 -37.17 -24.35 38.08
C ALA A 38 -37.69 -23.68 36.80
N GLU A 39 -38.94 -24.00 36.48
CA GLU A 39 -39.76 -23.56 35.35
C GLU A 39 -39.68 -22.05 35.13
N ILE A 40 -38.72 -21.60 34.34
CA ILE A 40 -38.68 -20.23 33.81
C ILE A 40 -38.69 -20.38 32.29
N GLU A 41 -39.81 -20.02 31.68
CA GLU A 41 -39.95 -19.98 30.22
C GLU A 41 -38.83 -19.12 29.62
N PRO A 42 -38.11 -19.61 28.59
CA PRO A 42 -37.05 -18.84 27.97
C PRO A 42 -37.62 -17.61 27.28
N VAL A 43 -37.00 -16.46 27.50
CA VAL A 43 -37.34 -15.23 26.76
C VAL A 43 -36.83 -15.39 25.33
N THR A 44 -37.74 -15.55 24.38
CA THR A 44 -37.36 -15.56 22.97
C THR A 44 -37.21 -14.13 22.44
N ILE A 45 -36.16 -13.92 21.65
CA ILE A 45 -35.78 -12.64 21.04
C ILE A 45 -35.62 -12.90 19.54
N SER A 46 -36.63 -12.53 18.76
CA SER A 46 -36.68 -12.71 17.30
C SER A 46 -36.21 -11.46 16.57
N LEU A 47 -35.04 -11.51 15.93
CA LEU A 47 -34.42 -10.39 15.22
C LEU A 47 -34.77 -10.40 13.72
N ASN A 48 -35.43 -9.36 13.22
CA ASN A 48 -35.74 -9.20 11.79
C ASN A 48 -35.09 -7.93 11.20
N SER A 49 -34.40 -8.04 10.06
CA SER A 49 -33.79 -6.91 9.35
C SER A 49 -34.10 -6.94 7.85
N LYS A 50 -34.30 -5.77 7.24
CA LYS A 50 -34.20 -5.64 5.76
C LYS A 50 -32.80 -6.11 5.30
N PRO A 51 -32.64 -6.63 4.07
CA PRO A 51 -31.38 -7.19 3.61
C PRO A 51 -30.37 -6.07 3.32
N SER A 52 -29.69 -5.55 4.35
CA SER A 52 -28.41 -4.85 4.23
C SER A 52 -27.93 -4.33 5.59
N LEU A 53 -27.06 -5.13 6.22
CA LEU A 53 -25.87 -4.79 7.03
C LEU A 53 -25.81 -5.66 8.31
N PRO A 54 -24.75 -6.46 8.46
CA PRO A 54 -24.40 -7.13 9.73
C PRO A 54 -24.49 -6.24 10.98
N THR A 55 -24.24 -4.94 10.81
CA THR A 55 -24.24 -3.93 11.89
C THR A 55 -25.60 -3.76 12.55
N ALA A 56 -26.69 -3.73 11.78
CA ALA A 56 -28.04 -3.56 12.31
C ALA A 56 -28.47 -4.78 13.15
N LEU A 57 -28.23 -5.98 12.63
CA LEU A 57 -28.51 -7.24 13.34
C LEU A 57 -27.73 -7.34 14.66
N LEU A 58 -26.44 -6.96 14.65
CA LEU A 58 -25.60 -6.97 15.84
C LEU A 58 -26.06 -5.92 16.85
N GLY A 59 -26.35 -4.69 16.42
CA GLY A 59 -26.84 -3.65 17.32
C GLY A 59 -28.19 -4.00 17.95
N GLY A 60 -29.05 -4.72 17.23
CA GLY A 60 -30.30 -5.21 17.79
C GLY A 60 -30.19 -6.33 18.79
N LEU A 61 -29.26 -7.24 18.53
CA LEU A 61 -28.89 -8.22 19.53
C LEU A 61 -28.36 -7.53 20.80
N LEU A 62 -27.49 -6.53 20.66
CA LEU A 62 -26.93 -5.80 21.80
C LEU A 62 -28.02 -5.13 22.63
N TYR A 63 -28.94 -4.41 21.97
CA TYR A 63 -30.08 -3.78 22.64
C TYR A 63 -30.93 -4.80 23.40
N ALA A 64 -31.31 -5.89 22.74
CA ALA A 64 -32.17 -6.91 23.34
C ALA A 64 -31.50 -7.54 24.57
N LEU A 65 -30.19 -7.78 24.51
CA LEU A 65 -29.42 -8.31 25.63
C LEU A 65 -29.37 -7.31 26.80
N GLN A 66 -29.05 -6.04 26.54
CA GLN A 66 -28.97 -4.98 27.56
C GLN A 66 -30.30 -4.75 28.30
N ASN A 67 -31.43 -4.99 27.65
CA ASN A 67 -32.76 -4.79 28.23
C ASN A 67 -33.40 -6.09 28.76
N SER A 68 -32.71 -7.23 28.64
CA SER A 68 -33.20 -8.53 29.11
C SER A 68 -32.58 -8.91 30.44
N SER A 69 -33.33 -9.63 31.29
CA SER A 69 -32.79 -10.11 32.57
C SER A 69 -31.63 -11.09 32.36
N HIS A 70 -30.54 -10.93 33.12
CA HIS A 70 -29.36 -11.81 33.04
C HIS A 70 -29.61 -13.21 33.63
N SER A 71 -30.65 -13.35 34.47
CA SER A 71 -30.99 -14.58 35.20
C SER A 71 -31.98 -15.49 34.48
N THR A 72 -32.58 -15.05 33.38
CA THR A 72 -33.56 -15.83 32.61
C THR A 72 -32.94 -16.44 31.36
N PRO A 73 -33.21 -17.72 31.02
CA PRO A 73 -32.78 -18.30 29.76
C PRO A 73 -33.27 -17.47 28.56
N ALA A 74 -32.45 -17.34 27.52
CA ALA A 74 -32.78 -16.53 26.34
C ALA A 74 -32.60 -17.28 25.04
N THR A 75 -33.57 -17.16 24.13
CA THR A 75 -33.55 -17.81 22.81
C THR A 75 -33.54 -16.76 21.71
N ILE A 76 -32.40 -16.58 21.04
CA ILE A 76 -32.26 -15.62 19.96
C ILE A 76 -32.62 -16.29 18.63
N VAL A 77 -33.71 -15.86 18.01
CA VAL A 77 -34.17 -16.36 16.71
C VAL A 77 -33.79 -15.35 15.63
N CYS A 78 -33.10 -15.78 14.58
CA CYS A 78 -32.70 -14.92 13.48
C CYS A 78 -32.89 -15.63 12.14
N PRO A 79 -33.43 -14.98 11.10
CA PRO A 79 -33.59 -15.60 9.78
C PRO A 79 -32.25 -15.80 9.06
N SER A 80 -31.22 -15.05 9.48
CA SER A 80 -29.88 -15.14 8.95
C SER A 80 -29.00 -16.06 9.81
N PRO A 81 -28.19 -16.94 9.20
CA PRO A 81 -27.23 -17.75 9.95
C PRO A 81 -26.07 -16.93 10.54
N LEU A 82 -25.99 -15.63 10.23
CA LEU A 82 -24.86 -14.76 10.55
C LEU A 82 -24.57 -14.67 12.06
N LEU A 83 -25.58 -14.51 12.91
CA LEU A 83 -25.36 -14.42 14.37
C LEU A 83 -24.87 -15.75 14.94
N ARG A 84 -25.40 -16.86 14.44
CA ARG A 84 -24.95 -18.20 14.78
C ARG A 84 -23.50 -18.42 14.33
N SER A 85 -23.13 -18.01 13.12
CA SER A 85 -21.72 -18.12 12.69
C SER A 85 -20.81 -17.26 13.54
N ILE A 86 -21.19 -16.01 13.85
CA ILE A 86 -20.34 -15.07 14.62
C ILE A 86 -20.14 -15.53 16.07
N PHE A 87 -21.19 -15.96 16.78
CA PHE A 87 -21.10 -16.22 18.23
C PHE A 87 -20.97 -17.70 18.61
N VAL A 88 -21.27 -18.62 17.69
CA VAL A 88 -21.23 -20.07 17.93
C VAL A 88 -20.13 -20.75 17.11
N THR A 89 -20.25 -20.76 15.79
CA THR A 89 -19.40 -21.58 14.92
C THR A 89 -17.99 -21.02 14.78
N ASP A 90 -17.87 -19.73 14.45
CA ASP A 90 -16.61 -19.08 14.10
C ASP A 90 -16.20 -18.04 15.15
N ARG A 91 -16.72 -18.19 16.38
CA ARG A 91 -16.52 -17.22 17.48
C ARG A 91 -15.09 -16.77 17.65
N LYS A 92 -14.15 -17.71 17.67
CA LYS A 92 -12.73 -17.41 17.88
C LYS A 92 -12.16 -16.50 16.78
N GLU A 93 -12.62 -16.65 15.54
CA GLU A 93 -12.16 -15.82 14.43
C GLU A 93 -12.70 -14.40 14.55
N TYR A 94 -14.02 -14.25 14.77
CA TYR A 94 -14.66 -12.93 14.88
C TYR A 94 -14.22 -12.16 16.13
N GLU A 95 -14.04 -12.86 17.25
CA GLU A 95 -13.54 -12.28 18.50
C GLU A 95 -12.10 -11.76 18.39
N ASN A 96 -11.30 -12.31 17.47
CA ASN A 96 -9.89 -11.93 17.29
C ASN A 96 -9.63 -11.18 15.97
N ASN A 97 -10.67 -10.60 15.35
CA ASN A 97 -10.55 -9.87 14.09
C ASN A 97 -10.91 -8.38 14.19
N PRO A 98 -9.98 -7.53 14.70
CA PRO A 98 -10.17 -6.09 14.86
C PRO A 98 -10.15 -5.31 13.54
N LEU A 99 -9.92 -5.97 12.41
CA LEU A 99 -10.12 -5.37 11.09
C LEU A 99 -11.60 -5.44 10.65
N ASN A 100 -12.43 -6.21 11.35
CA ASN A 100 -13.86 -6.22 11.13
C ASN A 100 -14.47 -4.87 11.59
N PRO A 101 -15.24 -4.16 10.74
CA PRO A 101 -15.86 -2.89 11.13
C PRO A 101 -16.80 -3.03 12.35
N ASN A 102 -17.38 -4.21 12.56
CA ASN A 102 -18.25 -4.50 13.69
C ASN A 102 -17.53 -5.08 14.91
N PHE A 103 -16.19 -5.08 14.93
CA PHE A 103 -15.39 -5.71 16.00
C PHE A 103 -15.79 -5.21 17.39
N ARG A 104 -15.99 -3.89 17.55
CA ARG A 104 -16.40 -3.32 18.84
C ARG A 104 -17.77 -3.85 19.28
N LEU A 105 -18.77 -3.79 18.41
CA LEU A 105 -20.12 -4.33 18.67
C LEU A 105 -20.09 -5.82 19.03
N ILE A 106 -19.31 -6.62 18.30
CA ILE A 106 -19.15 -8.06 18.58
C ILE A 106 -18.55 -8.28 19.97
N LYS A 107 -17.54 -7.50 20.36
CA LYS A 107 -16.94 -7.57 21.70
C LYS A 107 -17.92 -7.15 22.80
N SER A 108 -18.74 -6.13 22.58
CA SER A 108 -19.78 -5.69 23.53
C SER A 108 -20.85 -6.77 23.72
N ILE A 109 -21.32 -7.37 22.62
CA ILE A 109 -22.29 -8.47 22.68
C ILE A 109 -21.68 -9.70 23.37
N LEU A 110 -20.43 -10.03 23.08
CA LEU A 110 -19.74 -11.14 23.75
C LEU A 110 -19.60 -10.91 25.25
N ALA A 111 -19.30 -9.68 25.68
CA ALA A 111 -19.24 -9.33 27.09
C ALA A 111 -20.60 -9.53 27.76
N GLN A 112 -21.67 -8.99 27.16
CA GLN A 112 -23.05 -9.16 27.64
C GLN A 112 -23.47 -10.64 27.70
N LEU A 113 -23.17 -11.44 26.67
CA LEU A 113 -23.44 -12.87 26.68
C LEU A 113 -22.66 -13.63 27.76
N LEU A 114 -21.46 -13.18 28.11
CA LEU A 114 -20.62 -13.78 29.15
C LEU A 114 -21.01 -13.34 30.57
N GLU A 115 -21.60 -12.16 30.72
CA GLU A 115 -22.10 -11.63 31.98
C GLU A 115 -23.38 -12.35 32.44
N ARG A 116 -24.18 -12.85 31.50
CA ARG A 116 -25.41 -13.59 31.79
C ARG A 116 -25.13 -14.88 32.57
N SER A 117 -25.92 -15.12 33.62
CA SER A 117 -25.87 -16.36 34.40
C SER A 117 -26.69 -17.50 33.80
N ALA A 118 -27.69 -17.16 32.98
CA ALA A 118 -28.58 -18.13 32.34
C ALA A 118 -28.18 -18.42 30.88
N PRO A 119 -28.48 -19.64 30.36
CA PRO A 119 -28.06 -20.04 29.02
C PRO A 119 -28.72 -19.18 27.93
N THR A 120 -27.96 -18.89 26.88
CA THR A 120 -28.44 -18.18 25.69
C THR A 120 -28.25 -19.06 24.45
N GLN A 121 -29.30 -19.19 23.64
CA GLN A 121 -29.33 -20.11 22.49
C GLN A 121 -29.60 -19.35 21.19
N PHE A 122 -29.02 -19.80 20.08
CA PHE A 122 -29.19 -19.18 18.76
C PHE A 122 -29.90 -20.12 17.80
N LYS A 123 -31.08 -19.73 17.33
CA LYS A 123 -31.91 -20.50 16.39
C LYS A 123 -32.00 -19.76 15.05
N VAL A 124 -31.80 -20.50 13.96
CA VAL A 124 -31.98 -19.98 12.61
C VAL A 124 -33.34 -20.43 12.12
N ASP A 125 -34.29 -19.52 12.01
CA ASP A 125 -35.64 -19.82 11.54
C ASP A 125 -36.06 -18.82 10.46
N LYS A 126 -36.39 -19.37 9.28
CA LYS A 126 -36.79 -18.60 8.10
C LYS A 126 -38.31 -18.38 8.04
N LEU A 127 -39.10 -19.14 8.81
CA LEU A 127 -40.55 -19.27 8.64
C LEU A 127 -41.36 -18.42 9.65
N SER A 128 -40.88 -18.26 10.89
CA SER A 128 -41.62 -17.59 11.99
C SER A 128 -41.91 -16.09 11.81
N ILE A 129 -41.28 -15.42 10.85
CA ILE A 129 -41.41 -13.95 10.68
C ILE A 129 -42.58 -13.56 9.76
N SER A 130 -43.13 -14.50 9.00
CA SER A 130 -44.23 -14.23 8.06
C SER A 130 -45.55 -13.85 8.74
N THR A 131 -45.70 -14.12 10.05
CA THR A 131 -46.96 -13.97 10.78
C THR A 131 -47.01 -12.78 11.76
N ALA A 132 -45.87 -12.18 12.12
CA ALA A 132 -45.78 -11.11 13.13
C ALA A 132 -45.66 -9.68 12.54
N SER A 133 -46.56 -9.33 11.62
CA SER A 133 -46.51 -8.04 10.91
C SER A 133 -47.77 -7.20 11.08
N ARG A 134 -48.00 -6.59 12.25
CA ARG A 134 -48.96 -5.48 12.38
C ARG A 134 -48.44 -4.39 13.34
N SER A 135 -47.94 -3.31 12.72
CA SER A 135 -47.63 -1.97 13.28
C SER A 135 -46.66 -1.89 14.47
N ALA A 136 -45.41 -1.49 14.19
CA ALA A 136 -44.36 -1.24 15.18
C ALA A 136 -44.19 0.27 15.46
N ILE A 137 -43.80 0.61 16.70
CA ILE A 137 -43.49 1.97 17.18
C ILE A 137 -41.98 2.23 17.06
N ALA A 138 -41.57 3.44 16.65
CA ALA A 138 -40.17 3.82 16.48
C ALA A 138 -39.56 4.35 17.79
N LEU A 139 -38.40 3.83 18.20
CA LEU A 139 -37.64 4.34 19.34
C LEU A 139 -36.21 4.72 18.93
N ASP A 140 -35.78 5.90 19.40
CA ASP A 140 -34.40 6.35 19.34
C ASP A 140 -33.66 5.86 20.59
N VAL A 141 -32.62 5.05 20.41
CA VAL A 141 -31.94 4.37 21.52
C VAL A 141 -30.43 4.52 21.40
N SER A 142 -29.84 5.07 22.45
CA SER A 142 -28.40 5.05 22.67
C SER A 142 -27.95 3.67 23.17
N LEU A 143 -27.07 3.00 22.43
CA LEU A 143 -26.49 1.72 22.84
C LEU A 143 -25.15 1.92 23.56
N GLU A 144 -24.98 1.26 24.69
CA GLU A 144 -23.67 1.19 25.35
C GLU A 144 -22.77 0.20 24.61
N ILE A 145 -21.78 0.72 23.87
CA ILE A 145 -20.86 -0.10 23.06
C ILE A 145 -19.56 -0.37 23.83
N GLU A 146 -19.35 0.22 25.00
CA GLU A 146 -18.17 -0.07 25.82
C GLU A 146 -18.39 -1.35 26.64
N PRO A 147 -17.68 -2.45 26.35
CA PRO A 147 -17.82 -3.69 27.11
C PRO A 147 -17.25 -3.55 28.51
N ASP A 148 -17.88 -4.19 29.49
CA ASP A 148 -17.27 -4.41 30.80
C ASP A 148 -15.97 -5.22 30.63
N LEU A 149 -14.87 -4.66 31.13
CA LEU A 149 -13.53 -5.23 31.08
C LEU A 149 -13.43 -6.54 31.87
N MET A 150 -14.32 -6.79 32.84
CA MET A 150 -14.38 -8.09 33.54
C MET A 150 -14.74 -9.24 32.62
N PHE A 151 -15.59 -8.99 31.62
CA PHE A 151 -16.10 -10.01 30.70
C PHE A 151 -15.49 -9.92 29.29
N ASN A 152 -14.59 -8.96 29.06
CA ASN A 152 -13.89 -8.81 27.80
C ASN A 152 -12.41 -8.51 27.99
N LEU A 153 -11.56 -9.43 27.54
CA LEU A 153 -10.11 -9.19 27.47
C LEU A 153 -9.81 -8.15 26.38
N PRO A 154 -9.17 -7.01 26.72
CA PRO A 154 -8.80 -6.02 25.73
C PRO A 154 -7.73 -6.57 24.78
N GLY A 155 -7.93 -6.35 23.47
CA GLY A 155 -6.97 -6.71 22.43
C GLY A 155 -7.30 -7.99 21.66
N ILE A 156 -6.26 -8.59 21.08
CA ILE A 156 -6.35 -9.84 20.30
C ILE A 156 -5.29 -10.84 20.74
N LEU A 157 -5.63 -12.12 20.63
CA LEU A 157 -4.66 -13.20 20.81
C LEU A 157 -3.54 -13.10 19.78
N LEU A 158 -2.28 -13.10 20.25
CA LEU A 158 -1.11 -13.06 19.37
C LEU A 158 -1.08 -14.23 18.37
N SER A 159 -1.57 -15.40 18.78
CA SER A 159 -1.65 -16.60 17.95
C SER A 159 -2.66 -16.52 16.80
N MET A 160 -3.65 -15.62 16.90
CA MET A 160 -4.69 -15.45 15.88
C MET A 160 -4.34 -14.38 14.85
N GLY A 161 -3.33 -13.54 15.13
CA GLY A 161 -2.88 -12.51 14.22
C GLY A 161 -1.69 -12.96 13.38
N SER A 162 -1.63 -12.46 12.15
CA SER A 162 -0.42 -12.47 11.31
C SER A 162 0.32 -11.14 11.38
N GLN A 163 1.62 -11.14 11.06
CA GLN A 163 2.40 -9.90 10.88
C GLN A 163 1.66 -8.88 9.99
N ARG A 164 0.99 -9.34 8.93
CA ARG A 164 0.18 -8.50 8.04
C ARG A 164 -1.00 -7.85 8.76
N SER A 165 -1.74 -8.61 9.56
CA SER A 165 -2.88 -8.09 10.33
C SER A 165 -2.42 -7.11 11.41
N PHE A 166 -1.39 -7.44 12.19
CA PHE A 166 -0.82 -6.54 13.19
C PHE A 166 -0.29 -5.25 12.58
N THR A 167 0.41 -5.34 11.44
CA THR A 167 0.90 -4.15 10.73
C THR A 167 -0.25 -3.26 10.28
N LYS A 168 -1.34 -3.84 9.75
CA LYS A 168 -2.54 -3.06 9.39
C LYS A 168 -3.15 -2.37 10.60
N LEU A 169 -3.29 -3.06 11.73
CA LEU A 169 -3.84 -2.51 12.96
C LEU A 169 -2.99 -1.36 13.49
N ILE A 170 -1.67 -1.55 13.56
CA ILE A 170 -0.73 -0.50 13.97
C ILE A 170 -0.85 0.71 13.04
N VAL A 171 -0.97 0.49 11.73
CA VAL A 171 -1.13 1.58 10.74
C VAL A 171 -2.47 2.30 10.89
N MET A 172 -3.55 1.61 11.29
CA MET A 172 -4.85 2.20 11.54
C MET A 172 -4.86 3.01 12.86
N TRP A 173 -4.24 2.49 13.91
CA TRP A 173 -4.28 3.11 15.24
C TRP A 173 -3.23 4.20 15.42
N LYS A 174 -2.04 4.04 14.86
CA LYS A 174 -1.01 5.07 14.91
C LYS A 174 -1.22 6.08 13.79
N ARG A 175 -1.51 7.32 14.17
CA ARG A 175 -1.41 8.46 13.24
C ARG A 175 0.02 8.50 12.70
N LYS A 176 0.16 8.41 11.37
CA LYS A 176 1.47 8.54 10.73
C LYS A 176 1.93 9.98 10.90
N PRO A 177 3.12 10.24 11.47
CA PRO A 177 3.62 11.60 11.56
C PRO A 177 3.81 12.16 10.15
N ILE A 178 3.32 13.38 9.94
CA ILE A 178 3.52 14.10 8.69
C ILE A 178 4.99 14.49 8.62
N ARG A 179 5.70 13.98 7.62
CA ARG A 179 7.10 14.34 7.36
C ARG A 179 7.11 15.51 6.39
N LYS A 180 7.42 16.71 6.90
CA LYS A 180 7.44 17.96 6.11
C LYS A 180 8.21 17.83 4.79
N MET A 181 9.41 17.27 4.83
CA MET A 181 10.23 17.08 3.61
C MET A 181 9.62 16.09 2.62
N THR A 182 8.94 15.05 3.10
CA THR A 182 8.23 14.13 2.21
C THR A 182 7.08 14.82 1.49
N VAL A 183 6.30 15.65 2.20
CA VAL A 183 5.21 16.43 1.60
C VAL A 183 5.77 17.41 0.56
N SER A 184 6.81 18.17 0.94
CA SER A 184 7.48 19.10 0.02
C SER A 184 7.99 18.39 -1.24
N ASN A 185 8.67 17.24 -1.11
CA ASN A 185 9.14 16.49 -2.28
C ASN A 185 8.00 15.93 -3.15
N LEU A 186 6.88 15.52 -2.55
CA LEU A 186 5.68 15.12 -3.31
C LEU A 186 5.10 16.29 -4.10
N ASP A 187 5.04 17.49 -3.50
CA ASP A 187 4.57 18.70 -4.19
C ASP A 187 5.52 19.12 -5.31
N ARG A 188 6.84 19.06 -5.09
CA ARG A 188 7.85 19.31 -6.13
C ARG A 188 7.68 18.36 -7.32
N VAL A 189 7.42 17.08 -7.07
CA VAL A 189 7.12 16.09 -8.12
C VAL A 189 5.87 16.49 -8.88
N ARG A 190 4.79 16.88 -8.18
CA ARG A 190 3.55 17.32 -8.82
C ARG A 190 3.78 18.52 -9.72
N CYS A 191 4.44 19.57 -9.23
CA CYS A 191 4.73 20.77 -10.01
C CYS A 191 5.57 20.42 -11.24
N SER A 192 6.71 19.75 -11.07
CA SER A 192 7.58 19.40 -12.21
C SER A 192 6.90 18.54 -13.27
N VAL A 193 6.01 17.61 -12.88
CA VAL A 193 5.29 16.77 -13.85
C VAL A 193 4.14 17.53 -14.49
N SER A 194 3.46 18.41 -13.74
CA SER A 194 2.38 19.24 -14.27
C SER A 194 2.89 20.22 -15.32
N ASP A 195 4.00 20.90 -15.02
CA ASP A 195 4.57 21.93 -15.89
C ASP A 195 5.09 21.35 -17.22
N GLU A 196 5.73 20.18 -17.17
CA GLU A 196 6.38 19.58 -18.35
C GLU A 196 5.48 18.61 -19.13
N PHE A 197 4.49 17.97 -18.46
CA PHE A 197 3.69 16.89 -19.06
C PHE A 197 2.17 17.09 -18.97
N ASN A 198 1.70 18.26 -18.50
CA ASN A 198 0.28 18.59 -18.37
C ASN A 198 -0.53 17.52 -17.59
N PHE A 199 0.07 17.00 -16.53
CA PHE A 199 -0.52 15.95 -15.70
C PHE A 199 -0.20 16.19 -14.22
N CYS A 200 -1.24 16.26 -13.38
CA CYS A 200 -1.09 16.42 -11.93
C CYS A 200 -1.31 15.07 -11.21
N PRO A 201 -0.25 14.37 -10.77
CA PRO A 201 -0.39 13.09 -10.10
C PRO A 201 -0.86 13.24 -8.64
N SER A 202 -1.70 12.31 -8.16
CA SER A 202 -1.96 12.16 -6.72
C SER A 202 -0.79 11.47 -6.02
N ASP A 203 -0.69 11.62 -4.69
CA ASP A 203 0.34 10.93 -3.89
C ASP A 203 0.39 9.44 -4.17
N LYS A 204 -0.79 8.80 -4.28
CA LYS A 204 -0.90 7.37 -4.59
C LYS A 204 -0.24 7.04 -5.92
N ILE A 205 -0.40 7.88 -6.93
CA ILE A 205 0.21 7.69 -8.25
C ILE A 205 1.74 7.88 -8.17
N ILE A 206 2.21 8.89 -7.44
CA ILE A 206 3.66 9.12 -7.23
C ILE A 206 4.30 7.93 -6.52
N TRP A 207 3.72 7.47 -5.40
CA TRP A 207 4.25 6.32 -4.67
C TRP A 207 4.21 5.03 -5.49
N ASN A 208 3.19 4.85 -6.33
CA ASN A 208 3.11 3.70 -7.22
C ASN A 208 4.13 3.76 -8.37
N SER A 209 4.47 4.95 -8.88
CA SER A 209 5.46 5.08 -9.96
C SER A 209 6.86 4.65 -9.51
N LEU A 210 7.24 4.94 -8.25
CA LEU A 210 8.48 4.46 -7.65
C LEU A 210 8.57 2.93 -7.58
N ARG A 211 7.44 2.22 -7.67
CA ARG A 211 7.39 0.75 -7.69
C ARG A 211 7.49 0.15 -9.09
N SER A 212 7.68 0.98 -10.13
CA SER A 212 7.79 0.53 -11.51
C SER A 212 8.79 -0.62 -11.66
N THR A 213 8.38 -1.65 -12.42
CA THR A 213 9.22 -2.81 -12.72
C THR A 213 10.42 -2.46 -13.59
N ASP A 214 10.41 -1.29 -14.22
CA ASP A 214 11.51 -0.79 -15.06
C ASP A 214 12.66 -0.20 -14.25
N ILE A 215 12.41 0.11 -12.97
CA ILE A 215 13.44 0.57 -12.05
C ILE A 215 14.00 -0.64 -11.29
N SER A 216 15.34 -0.72 -11.14
CA SER A 216 15.97 -1.78 -10.34
C SER A 216 15.55 -1.68 -8.86
N ARG A 217 15.48 -2.81 -8.14
CA ARG A 217 15.08 -2.81 -6.71
C ARG A 217 15.92 -1.85 -5.85
N LEU A 218 17.25 -1.84 -6.07
CA LEU A 218 18.15 -0.95 -5.35
C LEU A 218 17.87 0.52 -5.68
N THR A 219 17.64 0.84 -6.95
CA THR A 219 17.28 2.20 -7.38
C THR A 219 15.92 2.64 -6.84
N ARG A 220 14.92 1.74 -6.73
CA ARG A 220 13.63 2.06 -6.10
C ARG A 220 13.80 2.40 -4.63
N ASN A 221 14.60 1.62 -3.90
CA ASN A 221 14.90 1.90 -2.51
C ASN A 221 15.62 3.26 -2.37
N PHE A 222 16.60 3.53 -3.24
CA PHE A 222 17.27 4.82 -3.30
C PHE A 222 16.29 5.98 -3.53
N LEU A 223 15.44 5.94 -4.57
CA LEU A 223 14.47 6.99 -4.86
C LEU A 223 13.45 7.18 -3.73
N TRP A 224 12.97 6.08 -3.13
CA TRP A 224 12.08 6.14 -1.96
C TRP A 224 12.78 6.85 -0.79
N ARG A 225 14.06 6.55 -0.56
CA ARG A 225 14.87 7.20 0.47
C ARG A 225 15.13 8.68 0.16
N CYS A 226 15.28 9.06 -1.11
CA CYS A 226 15.38 10.45 -1.54
C CYS A 226 14.07 11.21 -1.29
N MET A 227 12.92 10.63 -1.62
CA MET A 227 11.60 11.24 -1.38
C MET A 227 11.40 11.55 0.12
N HIS A 228 11.91 10.69 0.99
CA HIS A 228 11.86 10.87 2.44
C HIS A 228 13.02 11.67 3.04
N GLU A 229 14.02 12.05 2.25
CA GLU A 229 15.30 12.64 2.72
C GLU A 229 15.94 11.85 3.86
N SER A 230 15.92 10.52 3.73
CA SER A 230 16.45 9.61 4.76
C SER A 230 17.95 9.33 4.66
N PHE A 231 18.67 10.09 3.85
CA PHE A 231 20.12 9.98 3.72
C PHE A 231 20.81 10.93 4.68
N ARG A 232 21.96 10.50 5.22
CA ARG A 232 22.80 11.30 6.12
C ARG A 232 23.67 12.23 5.27
N VAL A 233 23.15 13.41 4.95
CA VAL A 233 23.78 14.43 4.10
C VAL A 233 23.47 15.80 4.68
N GLY A 234 24.36 16.77 4.48
CA GLY A 234 24.07 18.15 4.85
C GLY A 234 23.97 18.35 6.35
N MET A 235 22.90 19.05 6.75
CA MET A 235 22.59 19.42 8.13
C MET A 235 22.56 18.26 9.14
N PHE A 236 22.42 17.03 8.67
CA PHE A 236 22.54 15.86 9.53
C PHE A 236 23.91 15.78 10.24
N TRP A 237 24.97 16.27 9.61
CA TRP A 237 26.33 16.20 10.14
C TRP A 237 26.70 17.40 11.01
N ASP A 238 25.99 18.53 10.87
CA ASP A 238 26.34 19.81 11.54
C ASP A 238 26.35 19.73 13.07
N HIS A 239 25.59 18.80 13.64
CA HIS A 239 25.47 18.62 15.09
C HIS A 239 26.32 17.45 15.63
N ILE A 240 27.19 16.84 14.82
CA ILE A 240 28.02 15.70 15.22
C ILE A 240 29.49 16.15 15.33
N PRO A 241 30.03 16.24 16.56
CA PRO A 241 31.41 16.69 16.79
C PRO A 241 32.43 15.95 15.94
N ASN A 242 33.33 16.71 15.28
CA ASN A 242 34.41 16.25 14.41
C ASN A 242 33.97 15.67 13.05
N LEU A 243 32.68 15.66 12.73
CA LEU A 243 32.13 15.13 11.47
C LEU A 243 31.38 16.20 10.66
N GLU A 244 31.40 17.46 11.09
CA GLU A 244 30.69 18.59 10.48
C GLU A 244 31.14 18.85 9.04
N HIS A 245 32.39 18.51 8.71
CA HIS A 245 32.93 18.62 7.36
C HIS A 245 32.18 17.76 6.33
N PHE A 246 31.48 16.69 6.75
CA PHE A 246 30.61 15.90 5.87
C PHE A 246 29.27 16.59 5.55
N GLY A 247 28.92 17.66 6.25
CA GLY A 247 27.72 18.45 6.00
C GLY A 247 27.84 19.40 4.80
N ARG A 248 29.06 19.64 4.31
CA ARG A 248 29.32 20.56 3.20
C ARG A 248 29.99 19.84 2.04
N CYS A 249 29.71 20.30 0.83
CA CYS A 249 30.43 19.80 -0.34
C CYS A 249 31.85 20.37 -0.33
N VAL A 250 32.86 19.51 -0.30
CA VAL A 250 34.29 19.93 -0.29
C VAL A 250 34.68 20.73 -1.54
N ILE A 251 34.03 20.45 -2.68
CA ILE A 251 34.34 21.14 -3.95
C ILE A 251 33.62 22.48 -4.05
N CYS A 252 32.35 22.54 -3.66
CA CYS A 252 31.50 23.72 -3.87
C CYS A 252 31.43 24.65 -2.65
N GLY A 253 31.81 24.19 -1.46
CA GLY A 253 31.73 24.94 -0.19
C GLY A 253 30.32 25.16 0.38
N VAL A 254 29.27 24.75 -0.33
CA VAL A 254 27.87 24.90 0.08
C VAL A 254 27.37 23.72 0.92
N PRO A 255 26.31 23.91 1.74
CA PRO A 255 25.64 22.80 2.42
C PRO A 255 25.22 21.71 1.43
N GLU A 256 25.64 20.47 1.68
CA GLU A 256 25.38 19.40 0.73
C GLU A 256 23.93 18.92 0.88
N THR A 257 23.18 18.88 -0.22
CA THR A 257 21.83 18.31 -0.28
C THR A 257 21.76 17.26 -1.37
N LEU A 258 20.73 16.39 -1.34
CA LEU A 258 20.53 15.42 -2.43
C LEU A 258 20.32 16.11 -3.78
N GLU A 259 19.62 17.25 -3.78
CA GLU A 259 19.44 18.08 -4.96
C GLU A 259 20.76 18.69 -5.44
N HIS A 260 21.59 19.20 -4.52
CA HIS A 260 22.91 19.71 -4.88
C HIS A 260 23.74 18.61 -5.56
N ILE A 261 23.84 17.44 -4.93
CA ILE A 261 24.58 16.29 -5.47
C ILE A 261 24.05 15.89 -6.85
N ALA A 262 22.73 15.90 -7.04
CA ALA A 262 22.11 15.48 -8.28
C ALA A 262 22.24 16.50 -9.41
N LEU A 263 22.07 17.80 -9.14
CA LEU A 263 21.82 18.81 -10.17
C LEU A 263 22.82 19.97 -10.20
N GLN A 264 23.48 20.28 -9.08
CA GLN A 264 24.22 21.55 -8.93
C GLN A 264 25.71 21.37 -8.60
N CYS A 265 26.14 20.16 -8.22
CA CYS A 265 27.49 19.93 -7.74
C CYS A 265 28.53 20.04 -8.89
N ASP A 266 29.54 20.89 -8.70
CA ASP A 266 30.66 21.08 -9.64
C ASP A 266 31.69 19.96 -9.58
N ALA A 267 31.57 19.07 -8.59
CA ALA A 267 32.47 17.95 -8.47
C ALA A 267 32.34 17.00 -9.66
N ARG A 268 33.49 16.43 -10.04
CA ARG A 268 33.61 15.52 -11.19
C ARG A 268 32.57 14.39 -11.15
N GLY A 269 31.94 14.15 -12.29
CA GLY A 269 31.03 13.02 -12.52
C GLY A 269 29.58 13.39 -12.71
N GLN A 270 29.03 14.32 -11.92
CA GLN A 270 27.61 14.73 -12.07
C GLN A 270 27.33 15.25 -13.49
N LYS A 271 28.10 16.25 -13.92
CA LYS A 271 27.96 16.87 -15.25
C LYS A 271 28.27 15.89 -16.37
N THR A 272 29.30 15.06 -16.21
CA THR A 272 29.67 14.02 -17.16
C THR A 272 28.52 13.04 -17.38
N VAL A 273 27.89 12.56 -16.31
CA VAL A 273 26.78 11.60 -16.37
C VAL A 273 25.56 12.23 -17.05
N TRP A 274 25.20 13.48 -16.72
CA TRP A 274 24.07 14.12 -17.38
C TRP A 274 24.32 14.44 -18.85
N ASN A 275 25.55 14.81 -19.22
CA ASN A 275 25.92 14.98 -20.63
C ASN A 275 25.80 13.66 -21.41
N LEU A 276 26.23 12.53 -20.81
CA LEU A 276 26.07 11.21 -21.42
C LEU A 276 24.59 10.83 -21.55
N CYS A 277 23.80 11.09 -20.51
CA CYS A 277 22.36 10.89 -20.47
C CYS A 277 21.65 11.64 -21.61
N GLU A 278 21.91 12.94 -21.74
CA GLU A 278 21.36 13.80 -22.79
C GLU A 278 21.77 13.33 -24.19
N ARG A 279 23.06 13.03 -24.41
CA ARG A 279 23.56 12.52 -25.70
C ARG A 279 22.84 11.24 -26.12
N THR A 280 22.64 10.33 -25.17
CA THR A 280 21.95 9.06 -25.42
C THR A 280 20.50 9.27 -25.80
N TRP A 281 19.81 10.13 -25.06
CA TRP A 281 18.43 10.46 -25.36
C TRP A 281 18.29 11.06 -26.76
N LYS A 282 19.21 11.95 -27.12
CA LYS A 282 19.26 12.64 -28.41
C LYS A 282 19.59 11.75 -29.61
N LEU A 283 20.05 10.51 -29.41
CA LEU A 283 20.18 9.54 -30.51
C LEU A 283 18.84 9.28 -31.21
N ARG A 284 17.73 9.35 -30.47
CA ARG A 284 16.38 9.09 -31.00
C ARG A 284 15.39 10.21 -30.78
N TYR A 285 15.55 10.99 -29.71
CA TYR A 285 14.56 11.99 -29.30
C TYR A 285 15.21 13.38 -29.26
N PRO A 286 14.79 14.33 -30.11
CA PRO A 286 15.50 15.60 -30.26
C PRO A 286 15.42 16.51 -29.02
N LEU A 287 14.31 16.43 -28.28
CA LEU A 287 14.03 17.30 -27.15
C LEU A 287 14.46 16.64 -25.83
N TRP A 288 15.49 17.19 -25.20
CA TRP A 288 15.91 16.84 -23.84
C TRP A 288 15.17 17.72 -22.83
N PRO A 289 14.45 17.15 -21.85
CA PRO A 289 13.74 17.95 -20.86
C PRO A 289 14.71 18.61 -19.89
N LYS A 290 14.31 19.77 -19.37
CA LYS A 290 15.03 20.42 -18.28
C LYS A 290 14.88 19.57 -17.01
N LEU A 291 16.00 19.32 -16.34
CA LEU A 291 16.01 18.49 -15.14
C LEU A 291 15.73 19.34 -13.90
N TYR A 292 14.73 18.92 -13.14
CA TYR A 292 14.42 19.45 -11.82
C TYR A 292 14.39 18.31 -10.81
N TRP A 293 14.60 18.62 -9.53
CA TRP A 293 14.58 17.59 -8.48
C TRP A 293 13.26 16.82 -8.44
N GLY A 294 12.13 17.51 -8.61
CA GLY A 294 10.81 16.88 -8.70
C GLY A 294 10.68 15.90 -9.86
N LEU A 295 11.19 16.25 -11.04
CA LEU A 295 11.20 15.36 -12.21
C LEU A 295 12.06 14.11 -11.97
N LEU A 296 13.22 14.28 -11.32
CA LEU A 296 14.11 13.17 -10.99
C LEU A 296 13.47 12.19 -10.00
N LEU A 297 12.85 12.70 -8.93
CA LEU A 297 12.09 11.90 -7.97
C LEU A 297 10.86 11.24 -8.61
N GLY A 298 10.24 11.91 -9.58
CA GLY A 298 9.08 11.48 -10.33
C GLY A 298 9.37 10.84 -11.68
N CYS A 299 10.60 10.38 -11.96
CA CYS A 299 11.04 10.04 -13.32
C CYS A 299 10.27 8.93 -14.03
N ALA A 300 9.46 8.15 -13.30
CA ALA A 300 8.56 7.11 -13.83
C ALA A 300 7.12 7.60 -14.12
N LEU A 301 6.84 8.89 -13.93
CA LEU A 301 5.52 9.49 -14.16
C LEU A 301 5.30 10.04 -15.57
N PRO A 302 6.31 10.61 -16.25
CA PRO A 302 6.12 11.21 -17.57
C PRO A 302 5.43 10.28 -18.55
N ARG A 303 4.47 10.86 -19.29
CA ARG A 303 3.71 10.18 -20.33
C ARG A 303 3.97 10.86 -21.66
N PHE A 304 4.55 10.12 -22.59
CA PHE A 304 4.86 10.65 -23.91
C PHE A 304 3.78 10.21 -24.91
N ARG A 305 3.35 11.14 -25.75
CA ARG A 305 2.36 10.89 -26.81
C ARG A 305 2.95 11.20 -28.18
N SER A 306 2.49 10.47 -29.19
CA SER A 306 2.74 10.79 -30.59
C SER A 306 1.89 11.98 -31.03
N SER A 307 2.16 12.52 -32.22
CA SER A 307 1.31 13.53 -32.86
C SER A 307 -0.14 13.06 -33.05
N ARG A 308 -0.36 11.75 -33.18
CA ARG A 308 -1.68 11.11 -33.26
C ARG A 308 -2.29 10.80 -31.88
N GLY A 309 -1.68 11.25 -30.79
CA GLY A 309 -2.15 11.06 -29.41
C GLY A 309 -1.86 9.68 -28.79
N SER A 310 -1.27 8.74 -29.54
CA SER A 310 -0.95 7.39 -29.05
C SER A 310 0.19 7.41 -28.04
N ARG A 311 0.10 6.58 -27.01
CA ARG A 311 1.07 6.52 -25.91
C ARG A 311 2.37 5.82 -26.35
N LEU A 312 3.50 6.48 -26.18
CA LEU A 312 4.83 5.99 -26.55
C LEU A 312 5.49 5.24 -25.39
N ARG A 313 5.03 4.01 -25.11
CA ARG A 313 5.46 3.24 -23.94
C ARG A 313 6.97 2.96 -23.92
N GLY A 314 7.58 2.62 -25.06
CA GLY A 314 9.03 2.46 -25.17
C GLY A 314 9.80 3.71 -24.76
N LYS A 315 9.34 4.90 -25.18
CA LYS A 315 9.95 6.20 -24.83
C LYS A 315 9.85 6.50 -23.33
N GLU A 316 8.67 6.32 -22.73
CA GLU A 316 8.45 6.51 -21.29
C GLU A 316 9.34 5.59 -20.45
N ARG A 317 9.43 4.34 -20.89
CA ARG A 317 10.22 3.31 -20.23
C ARG A 317 11.71 3.62 -20.30
N PHE A 318 12.20 3.98 -21.49
CA PHE A 318 13.59 4.36 -21.67
C PHE A 318 13.95 5.57 -20.81
N PHE A 319 13.10 6.60 -20.82
CA PHE A 319 13.25 7.79 -19.98
C PHE A 319 13.41 7.44 -18.49
N THR A 320 12.52 6.56 -17.99
CA THR A 320 12.53 6.08 -16.61
C THR A 320 13.83 5.36 -16.28
N ILE A 321 14.28 4.43 -17.13
CA ILE A 321 15.51 3.66 -16.93
C ILE A 321 16.71 4.61 -16.92
N LEU A 322 16.78 5.49 -17.91
CA LEU A 322 17.90 6.40 -18.13
C LEU A 322 18.09 7.36 -16.94
N LEU A 323 17.04 8.08 -16.53
CA LEU A 323 17.12 9.03 -15.41
C LEU A 323 17.36 8.34 -14.07
N SER A 324 16.59 7.30 -13.76
CA SER A 324 16.68 6.64 -12.44
C SER A 324 18.04 5.98 -12.23
N THR A 325 18.60 5.39 -13.29
CA THR A 325 19.93 4.75 -13.26
C THR A 325 21.03 5.79 -13.13
N SER A 326 20.96 6.88 -13.91
CA SER A 326 21.95 7.96 -13.90
C SER A 326 22.00 8.67 -12.55
N LEU A 327 20.83 9.00 -11.99
CA LEU A 327 20.74 9.64 -10.68
C LEU A 327 21.35 8.78 -9.57
N HIS A 328 21.01 7.50 -9.53
CA HIS A 328 21.57 6.59 -8.53
C HIS A 328 23.08 6.40 -8.72
N PHE A 329 23.57 6.43 -9.96
CA PHE A 329 25.00 6.35 -10.23
C PHE A 329 25.74 7.62 -9.75
N ILE A 330 25.19 8.82 -9.96
CA ILE A 330 25.76 10.08 -9.43
C ILE A 330 25.87 10.02 -7.91
N TRP A 331 24.83 9.53 -7.23
CA TRP A 331 24.87 9.33 -5.78
C TRP A 331 26.00 8.37 -5.35
N LYS A 332 26.22 7.29 -6.09
CA LYS A 332 27.33 6.35 -5.82
C LYS A 332 28.70 7.00 -6.02
N LEU A 333 28.89 7.75 -7.10
CA LEU A 333 30.14 8.50 -7.34
C LEU A 333 30.43 9.48 -6.20
N ARG A 334 29.41 10.19 -5.71
CA ARG A 334 29.56 11.05 -4.53
C ARG A 334 30.01 10.25 -3.31
N ASN A 335 29.41 9.09 -3.04
CA ASN A 335 29.79 8.29 -1.87
C ASN A 335 31.22 7.74 -1.96
N GLU A 336 31.63 7.24 -3.13
CA GLU A 336 33.02 6.79 -3.35
C GLU A 336 34.00 7.94 -3.16
N ARG A 337 33.66 9.15 -3.63
CA ARG A 337 34.49 10.35 -3.42
C ARG A 337 34.58 10.74 -1.94
N VAL A 338 33.44 10.83 -1.26
CA VAL A 338 33.37 11.39 0.11
C VAL A 338 33.87 10.41 1.16
N PHE A 339 33.57 9.12 1.03
CA PHE A 339 33.88 8.12 2.06
C PHE A 339 35.09 7.25 1.73
N GLU A 340 35.47 7.12 0.45
CA GLU A 340 36.61 6.30 0.03
C GLU A 340 37.76 7.14 -0.55
N ALA A 341 37.62 8.47 -0.60
CA ALA A 341 38.59 9.40 -1.16
C ALA A 341 39.04 9.05 -2.61
N LYS A 342 38.19 8.34 -3.37
CA LYS A 342 38.52 7.91 -4.72
C LYS A 342 38.42 9.05 -5.72
N ASN A 343 39.51 9.31 -6.44
CA ASN A 343 39.52 10.24 -7.57
C ASN A 343 39.35 9.48 -8.90
N ILE A 344 38.11 9.41 -9.37
CA ILE A 344 37.72 8.60 -10.53
C ILE A 344 37.87 9.45 -11.81
N SER A 345 38.46 8.87 -12.86
CA SER A 345 38.63 9.55 -14.15
C SER A 345 37.31 9.66 -14.93
N GLU A 346 37.19 10.62 -15.84
CA GLU A 346 36.00 10.77 -16.70
C GLU A 346 35.79 9.58 -17.64
N THR A 347 36.89 9.00 -18.12
CA THR A 347 36.86 7.78 -18.94
C THR A 347 36.30 6.62 -18.14
N GLU A 348 36.73 6.46 -16.88
CA GLU A 348 36.21 5.44 -15.99
C GLU A 348 34.73 5.69 -15.63
N ILE A 349 34.33 6.93 -15.32
CA ILE A 349 32.93 7.30 -15.08
C ILE A 349 32.07 6.93 -16.29
N THR A 350 32.53 7.26 -17.50
CA THR A 350 31.85 6.96 -18.75
C THR A 350 31.69 5.45 -18.95
N ASN A 351 32.78 4.68 -18.81
CA ASN A 351 32.76 3.23 -18.97
C ASN A 351 31.85 2.54 -17.95
N ARG A 352 31.91 2.97 -16.68
CA ARG A 352 31.03 2.47 -15.61
C ARG A 352 29.57 2.78 -15.91
N TRP A 353 29.24 4.00 -16.32
CA TRP A 353 27.86 4.38 -16.64
C TRP A 353 27.31 3.62 -17.85
N ILE A 354 28.09 3.47 -18.93
CA ILE A 354 27.75 2.63 -20.10
C ILE A 354 27.51 1.19 -19.66
N SER A 355 28.38 0.63 -18.81
CA SER A 355 28.22 -0.72 -18.27
C SER A 355 26.90 -0.91 -17.52
N ILE A 356 26.46 0.10 -16.75
CA ILE A 356 25.19 0.04 -16.03
C ILE A 356 23.99 0.06 -16.99
N LEU A 357 24.01 0.90 -18.04
CA LEU A 357 22.95 0.89 -19.06
C LEU A 357 22.92 -0.44 -19.84
N ASN A 358 24.09 -0.94 -20.24
CA ASN A 358 24.20 -2.24 -20.90
C ASN A 358 23.75 -3.40 -19.99
N ALA A 359 23.89 -3.28 -18.67
CA ALA A 359 23.34 -4.25 -17.73
C ALA A 359 21.80 -4.16 -17.65
N ALA A 360 21.20 -2.97 -17.81
CA ALA A 360 19.76 -2.81 -17.89
C ALA A 360 19.19 -3.41 -19.20
N LEU A 361 19.84 -3.14 -20.33
CA LEU A 361 19.53 -3.73 -21.64
C LEU A 361 19.59 -5.26 -21.60
N ARG A 362 20.69 -5.84 -21.10
CA ARG A 362 20.85 -7.29 -20.96
C ARG A 362 19.78 -7.91 -20.07
N ARG A 363 19.41 -7.24 -18.98
CA ARG A 363 18.33 -7.70 -18.11
C ARG A 363 17.01 -7.77 -18.88
N ASP A 364 16.71 -6.78 -19.72
CA ASP A 364 15.51 -6.77 -20.53
C ASP A 364 15.51 -7.88 -21.57
N GLN A 365 16.63 -8.11 -22.27
CA GLN A 365 16.78 -9.24 -23.20
C GLN A 365 16.48 -10.56 -22.50
N ILE A 366 17.10 -10.82 -21.34
CA ILE A 366 16.86 -12.04 -20.55
C ILE A 366 15.38 -12.18 -20.19
N LEU A 367 14.74 -11.09 -19.74
CA LEU A 367 13.35 -11.09 -19.34
C LEU A 367 12.37 -11.27 -20.51
N THR A 368 12.81 -11.24 -21.77
CA THR A 368 11.94 -11.59 -22.92
C THR A 368 11.71 -13.10 -23.09
N ASN A 369 12.51 -13.94 -22.42
CA ASN A 369 12.44 -15.39 -22.58
C ASN A 369 11.16 -15.97 -21.97
N LYS A 370 10.16 -16.22 -22.82
CA LYS A 370 8.87 -16.82 -22.43
C LYS A 370 8.99 -18.23 -21.88
N ALA A 371 9.93 -19.04 -22.38
CA ALA A 371 10.12 -20.40 -21.88
C ALA A 371 10.58 -20.40 -20.41
N ARG A 372 11.42 -19.44 -20.03
CA ARG A 372 11.93 -19.31 -18.66
C ARG A 372 10.99 -18.58 -17.71
N PHE A 373 10.29 -17.55 -18.19
CA PHE A 373 9.54 -16.63 -17.32
C PHE A 373 8.01 -16.67 -17.52
N GLY A 374 7.50 -17.46 -18.47
CA GLY A 374 6.07 -17.63 -18.71
C GLY A 374 5.33 -16.29 -18.86
N SER A 375 4.27 -16.10 -18.07
CA SER A 375 3.46 -14.89 -18.03
C SER A 375 4.19 -13.66 -17.47
N LEU A 376 5.32 -13.84 -16.76
CA LEU A 376 6.15 -12.77 -16.22
C LEU A 376 7.18 -12.25 -17.25
N ALA A 377 7.30 -12.90 -18.41
CA ALA A 377 8.19 -12.45 -19.47
C ALA A 377 7.78 -11.07 -20.01
N LYS A 378 8.76 -10.20 -20.24
CA LYS A 378 8.56 -8.94 -20.95
C LYS A 378 8.21 -9.21 -22.42
N LYS A 379 7.28 -8.41 -22.94
CA LYS A 379 6.94 -8.46 -24.38
C LYS A 379 8.14 -7.99 -25.19
N LYS A 380 8.57 -8.78 -26.17
CA LYS A 380 9.68 -8.44 -27.09
C LYS A 380 9.48 -7.08 -27.74
N GLY A 381 8.30 -6.81 -28.29
CA GLY A 381 7.99 -5.52 -28.92
C GLY A 381 8.21 -4.32 -28.00
N LEU A 382 7.89 -4.43 -26.70
CA LEU A 382 8.16 -3.35 -25.74
C LEU A 382 9.66 -3.14 -25.53
N VAL A 383 10.47 -4.22 -25.49
CA VAL A 383 11.93 -4.13 -25.35
C VAL A 383 12.54 -3.49 -26.60
N LEU A 384 12.13 -3.91 -27.80
CA LEU A 384 12.52 -3.30 -29.07
C LEU A 384 12.16 -1.81 -29.09
N GLU A 385 10.90 -1.45 -28.80
CA GLU A 385 10.45 -0.07 -28.72
C GLU A 385 11.27 0.78 -27.73
N THR A 386 11.74 0.18 -26.62
CA THR A 386 12.52 0.89 -25.59
C THR A 386 13.92 1.24 -26.08
N TRP A 387 14.62 0.30 -26.72
CA TRP A 387 16.06 0.37 -26.91
C TRP A 387 16.48 0.63 -28.36
N SER A 388 15.64 0.34 -29.34
CA SER A 388 15.96 0.61 -30.75
C SER A 388 16.15 2.09 -31.04
N GLY A 389 17.02 2.40 -32.00
CA GLY A 389 17.52 3.73 -32.33
C GLY A 389 18.59 4.26 -31.36
N MET A 390 19.14 3.40 -30.50
CA MET A 390 20.15 3.77 -29.49
C MET A 390 21.25 2.71 -29.35
N LEU A 391 21.23 1.68 -30.19
CA LEU A 391 22.18 0.58 -30.12
C LEU A 391 23.42 0.88 -30.93
N GLN A 392 24.54 0.28 -30.53
CA GLN A 392 25.76 0.32 -31.32
C GLN A 392 25.62 -0.57 -32.54
N ASN A 393 25.98 -0.05 -33.72
CA ASN A 393 25.94 -0.77 -35.00
C ASN A 393 24.57 -1.41 -35.25
N GLU A 394 23.50 -0.67 -34.97
CA GLU A 394 22.13 -1.18 -35.04
C GLU A 394 21.75 -1.67 -36.45
N ASP A 395 22.32 -1.06 -37.49
CA ASP A 395 22.11 -1.46 -38.89
C ASP A 395 22.58 -2.90 -39.20
N ALA A 396 23.50 -3.44 -38.39
CA ALA A 396 23.99 -4.82 -38.52
C ALA A 396 23.19 -5.81 -37.66
N LEU A 397 22.21 -5.35 -36.87
CA LEU A 397 21.38 -6.20 -36.02
C LEU A 397 20.11 -6.64 -36.77
N PRO A 398 19.59 -7.85 -36.48
CA PRO A 398 18.28 -8.25 -37.00
C PRO A 398 17.17 -7.38 -36.37
N GLU A 399 16.02 -7.28 -37.05
CA GLU A 399 14.84 -6.55 -36.55
C GLU A 399 14.45 -6.99 -35.13
N ASP A 400 14.50 -8.30 -34.84
CA ASP A 400 14.38 -8.84 -33.48
C ASP A 400 15.76 -9.23 -32.92
N TRP A 401 16.48 -8.25 -32.39
CA TRP A 401 17.77 -8.46 -31.70
C TRP A 401 17.64 -8.95 -30.26
N THR A 402 16.43 -9.22 -29.75
CA THR A 402 16.23 -9.57 -28.32
C THR A 402 16.91 -10.86 -27.90
N GLN A 403 17.26 -11.74 -28.85
CA GLN A 403 18.02 -12.98 -28.63
C GLN A 403 19.50 -12.87 -29.05
N SER A 404 19.90 -11.74 -29.65
CA SER A 404 21.27 -11.54 -30.13
C SER A 404 22.23 -11.32 -28.96
N LYS A 405 23.39 -11.97 -29.04
CA LYS A 405 24.50 -11.73 -28.10
C LYS A 405 25.25 -10.46 -28.50
N GLY A 406 25.86 -9.79 -27.53
CA GLY A 406 26.74 -8.64 -27.79
C GLY A 406 26.05 -7.33 -28.16
N VAL A 407 24.73 -7.21 -27.96
CA VAL A 407 24.02 -5.95 -28.19
C VAL A 407 24.38 -4.94 -27.09
N LEU A 408 24.83 -3.76 -27.50
CA LEU A 408 25.29 -2.69 -26.61
C LEU A 408 24.60 -1.36 -26.97
N VAL A 409 24.47 -0.48 -25.98
CA VAL A 409 24.01 0.90 -26.17
C VAL A 409 25.13 1.73 -26.83
N GLY A 410 24.81 2.44 -27.90
CA GLY A 410 25.74 3.08 -28.83
C GLY A 410 26.28 4.45 -28.42
N ILE A 411 26.82 4.59 -27.22
CA ILE A 411 27.39 5.86 -26.76
C ILE A 411 28.90 5.72 -26.69
N TRP A 412 29.60 6.29 -27.67
CA TRP A 412 31.06 6.38 -27.64
C TRP A 412 31.49 7.82 -27.42
N PRO A 413 32.57 8.07 -26.66
CA PRO A 413 33.23 9.37 -26.63
C PRO A 413 33.62 9.77 -28.05
N ALA A 414 33.47 11.06 -28.39
CA ALA A 414 33.76 11.64 -29.70
C ALA A 414 35.25 11.54 -30.16
N THR A 415 36.07 10.71 -29.52
CA THR A 415 37.53 10.63 -29.72
C THR A 415 38.04 9.23 -30.04
N ARG A 416 37.21 8.28 -30.47
CA ARG A 416 37.72 7.12 -31.21
C ARG A 416 37.53 7.37 -32.70
N LYS A 417 38.53 8.04 -33.30
CA LYS A 417 38.82 7.84 -34.73
C LYS A 417 38.86 6.33 -34.93
N ILE A 418 38.03 5.86 -35.85
CA ILE A 418 37.99 4.47 -36.30
C ILE A 418 39.39 4.16 -36.81
N GLY A 419 40.20 3.51 -35.97
CA GLY A 419 41.43 2.86 -36.40
C GLY A 419 40.99 1.58 -37.08
N VAL A 420 41.14 1.56 -38.40
CA VAL A 420 41.15 0.33 -39.19
C VAL A 420 42.32 -0.51 -38.67
N GLY A 421 42.03 -1.76 -38.29
CA GLY A 421 43.00 -2.73 -37.80
C GLY A 421 42.32 -4.07 -37.58
#